data_AF-A0A848B3M1-F1
#
_entry.id   AF-A0A848B3M1-F1
#
_cell.length_a   1.000
_cell.length_b   1.000
_cell.length_c   1.000
_cell.angle_alpha   90.00
_cell.angle_beta   90.00
_cell.angle_gamma   90.00
#
_symmetry.space_group_name_H-M   'P 1'
#
loop_
_entity.id
_entity.type
_entity.pdbx_description
1 polymer ?
#
loop_
_entity_poly.entity_id
_entity_poly.type
_entity_poly.pdbx_seq_one_letter_code
_entity_poly.pdbx_strand_id
1 'polypeptide(L)'
;MSENVKNLEVMERIAAGEFGFSAEELTGAVDFALRVSARTAATTAVAVALVRRDHIRDAAEWVAWARDNFRLEGSYLHHLHKVGKMLIGLRECLGDTQKSAECCNNTVKLYQRLFATDWDKLYAVTRIPSEQLAAFLSHLSKPIDKLTRGEVRAAVAEWLGSAGRATTGSVQPELPGFDRALDTVVRLDPEALVAAVNDDDKAAQSLRAGMGLLGAALEFEKRRECPDVPTLQAAKAALLSEIDEIEAVIAKAL
;
A
#
# COMPACT_ATOMS: atom_id res chain seq x y z
N MET A 1 23.26 28.52 -8.01
CA MET A 1 21.85 28.06 -7.93
C MET A 1 21.73 26.80 -8.77
N SER A 2 21.27 25.68 -8.20
CA SER A 2 21.20 24.42 -8.95
C SER A 2 20.11 24.48 -10.03
N GLU A 3 20.27 23.71 -11.10
CA GLU A 3 19.31 23.65 -12.20
C GLU A 3 17.90 23.25 -11.73
N ASN A 4 17.80 22.38 -10.72
CA ASN A 4 16.53 22.00 -10.10
C ASN A 4 15.83 23.20 -9.41
N VAL A 5 16.58 24.12 -8.79
CA VAL A 5 16.00 25.31 -8.14
C VAL A 5 15.42 26.25 -9.19
N LYS A 6 16.13 26.47 -10.30
CA LYS A 6 15.62 27.27 -11.42
C LYS A 6 14.34 26.68 -12.02
N ASN A 7 14.31 25.35 -12.22
CA ASN A 7 13.13 24.68 -12.75
C ASN A 7 11.93 24.78 -11.78
N LEU A 8 12.17 24.71 -10.47
CA LEU A 8 11.13 24.93 -9.47
C LEU A 8 10.61 26.38 -9.49
N GLU A 9 11.49 27.37 -9.58
CA GLU A 9 11.11 28.78 -9.69
C GLU A 9 10.25 29.04 -10.94
N VAL A 10 10.59 28.43 -12.08
CA VAL A 10 9.75 28.50 -13.30
C VAL A 10 8.37 27.89 -13.04
N MET A 11 8.28 26.73 -12.37
CA MET A 11 6.99 26.11 -12.01
C MET A 11 6.16 27.00 -11.07
N GLU A 12 6.77 27.62 -10.06
CA GLU A 12 6.09 28.51 -9.12
C GLU A 12 5.54 29.76 -9.82
N ARG A 13 6.32 30.35 -10.74
CA ARG A 13 5.89 31.51 -11.53
C ARG A 13 4.76 31.16 -12.50
N ILE A 14 4.80 29.97 -13.13
CA ILE A 14 3.65 29.47 -13.91
C ILE A 14 2.41 29.33 -13.02
N ALA A 15 2.55 28.77 -11.82
CA ALA A 15 1.44 28.62 -10.87
C ALA A 15 0.88 29.98 -10.40
N ALA A 16 1.71 31.03 -10.36
CA ALA A 16 1.32 32.40 -10.10
C ALA A 16 0.68 33.11 -11.32
N GLY A 17 0.60 32.46 -12.48
CA GLY A 17 0.02 33.01 -13.70
C GLY A 17 0.98 33.87 -14.53
N GLU A 18 2.29 33.76 -14.30
CA GLU A 18 3.29 34.42 -15.14
C GLU A 18 3.56 33.61 -16.42
N PHE A 19 3.78 34.30 -17.53
CA PHE A 19 4.05 33.72 -18.84
C PHE A 19 5.21 34.47 -19.53
N GLY A 20 5.81 33.87 -20.57
CA GLY A 20 6.94 34.46 -21.32
C GLY A 20 8.29 33.75 -21.15
N PHE A 21 8.28 32.49 -20.69
CA PHE A 21 9.47 31.65 -20.61
C PHE A 21 9.92 31.14 -21.98
N SER A 22 11.21 30.85 -22.12
CA SER A 22 11.76 30.20 -23.31
C SER A 22 11.30 28.74 -23.42
N ALA A 23 11.41 28.16 -24.62
CA ALA A 23 11.08 26.75 -24.82
C ALA A 23 11.99 25.82 -23.99
N GLU A 24 13.27 26.18 -23.82
CA GLU A 24 14.22 25.46 -22.99
C GLU A 24 13.84 25.51 -21.51
N GLU A 25 13.43 26.68 -20.99
CA GLU A 25 12.97 26.84 -19.61
C GLU A 25 11.72 26.00 -19.32
N LEU A 26 10.74 26.03 -20.23
CA LEU A 26 9.54 25.20 -20.14
C LEU A 26 9.87 23.71 -20.20
N THR A 27 10.78 23.32 -21.08
CA THR A 27 11.23 21.92 -21.21
C THR A 27 11.90 21.44 -19.93
N GLY A 28 12.79 22.26 -19.35
CA GLY A 28 13.45 21.97 -18.08
C GLY A 28 12.47 21.85 -16.91
N ALA A 29 11.49 22.76 -16.82
CA ALA A 29 10.45 22.72 -15.81
C ALA A 29 9.55 21.47 -15.92
N VAL A 30 9.13 21.11 -17.13
CA VAL A 30 8.32 19.91 -17.39
C VAL A 30 9.11 18.63 -17.07
N ASP A 31 10.35 18.51 -17.53
CA ASP A 31 11.20 17.35 -17.22
C ASP A 31 11.40 17.21 -15.70
N PHE A 32 11.66 18.32 -15.01
CA PHE A 32 11.79 18.32 -13.56
C PHE A 32 10.49 17.88 -12.87
N ALA A 33 9.34 18.43 -13.27
CA ALA A 33 8.03 18.08 -12.73
C ALA A 33 7.73 16.58 -12.93
N LEU A 34 7.98 16.03 -14.12
CA LEU A 34 7.78 14.61 -14.41
C LEU A 34 8.69 13.73 -13.56
N ARG A 35 9.97 14.10 -13.39
CA ARG A 35 10.92 13.38 -12.53
C ARG A 35 10.51 13.40 -11.04
N VAL A 36 10.02 14.54 -10.55
CA VAL A 36 9.52 14.67 -9.18
C VAL A 36 8.26 13.84 -9.01
N SER A 37 7.28 14.02 -9.91
CA SER A 37 6.00 13.31 -9.87
C SER A 37 6.17 11.79 -9.88
N ALA A 38 7.09 11.26 -10.70
CA ALA A 38 7.39 9.83 -10.77
C ALA A 38 7.93 9.26 -9.44
N ARG A 39 8.44 10.12 -8.55
CA ARG A 39 9.08 9.73 -7.29
C ARG A 39 8.27 10.13 -6.06
N THR A 40 7.24 10.95 -6.19
CA THR A 40 6.46 11.49 -5.07
C THR A 40 5.96 10.40 -4.13
N ALA A 41 5.43 9.29 -4.67
CA ALA A 41 4.94 8.19 -3.84
C ALA A 41 6.06 7.50 -3.03
N ALA A 42 7.21 7.22 -3.65
CA ALA A 42 8.36 6.61 -2.98
C ALA A 42 8.97 7.56 -1.93
N THR A 43 9.09 8.85 -2.24
CA THR A 43 9.53 9.89 -1.30
C THR A 43 8.61 9.96 -0.09
N THR A 44 7.29 10.02 -0.33
CA THR A 44 6.28 10.08 0.73
C THR A 44 6.34 8.82 1.60
N ALA A 45 6.43 7.64 0.99
CA ALA A 45 6.56 6.36 1.68
C ALA A 45 7.77 6.34 2.64
N VAL A 46 8.94 6.77 2.16
CA VAL A 46 10.16 6.85 2.98
C VAL A 46 9.98 7.86 4.12
N ALA A 47 9.47 9.06 3.85
CA ALA A 47 9.29 10.09 4.87
C ALA A 47 8.32 9.64 5.98
N VAL A 48 7.17 9.08 5.60
CA VAL A 48 6.16 8.54 6.51
C VAL A 48 6.74 7.42 7.38
N ALA A 49 7.56 6.53 6.81
CA ALA A 49 8.20 5.44 7.54
C ALA A 49 9.31 5.93 8.48
N LEU A 50 10.09 6.93 8.09
CA LEU A 50 11.10 7.55 8.95
C LEU A 50 10.45 8.25 10.15
N VAL A 51 9.38 9.01 9.94
CA VAL A 51 8.65 9.65 11.04
C VAL A 51 8.10 8.63 12.02
N ARG A 52 7.52 7.52 11.53
CA ARG A 52 7.06 6.41 12.39
C ARG A 52 8.18 5.77 13.20
N ARG A 53 9.37 5.64 12.61
CA ARG A 53 10.53 4.96 13.23
C ARG A 53 11.23 5.85 14.26
N ASP A 54 11.49 7.10 13.88
CA ASP A 54 12.44 7.98 14.57
C ASP A 54 11.77 9.01 15.47
N HIS A 55 10.51 9.35 15.21
CA HIS A 55 9.86 10.49 15.85
C HIS A 55 8.56 10.13 16.59
N ILE A 56 7.70 9.28 16.01
CA ILE A 56 6.38 8.97 16.57
C ILE A 56 6.24 7.45 16.77
N ARG A 57 6.47 7.00 18.02
CA ARG A 57 6.41 5.58 18.36
C ARG A 57 5.00 5.03 18.57
N ASP A 58 4.06 5.89 18.96
CA ASP A 58 2.66 5.50 19.09
C ASP A 58 1.99 5.41 17.71
N ALA A 59 1.18 4.38 17.50
CA ALA A 59 0.56 4.15 16.20
C ALA A 59 -0.61 5.12 15.93
N ALA A 60 -1.40 5.44 16.95
CA ALA A 60 -2.56 6.33 16.81
C ALA A 60 -2.09 7.78 16.61
N GLU A 61 -1.08 8.21 17.35
CA GLU A 61 -0.44 9.52 17.17
C GLU A 61 0.15 9.67 15.76
N TRP A 62 0.79 8.63 15.23
CA TRP A 62 1.33 8.66 13.87
C TRP A 62 0.24 8.72 12.80
N VAL A 63 -0.88 8.01 12.98
CA VAL A 63 -2.04 8.09 12.08
C VAL A 63 -2.64 9.49 12.13
N ALA A 64 -2.82 10.07 13.32
CA ALA A 64 -3.30 11.45 13.49
C ALA A 64 -2.37 12.46 12.82
N TRP A 65 -1.06 12.34 13.01
CA TRP A 65 -0.06 13.17 12.33
C TRP A 65 -0.18 13.09 10.80
N ALA A 66 -0.28 11.89 10.25
CA ALA A 66 -0.35 11.68 8.81
C ALA A 66 -1.65 12.26 8.20
N ARG A 67 -2.77 12.12 8.92
CA ARG A 67 -4.04 12.73 8.55
C ARG A 67 -3.95 14.26 8.59
N ASP A 68 -3.51 14.81 9.70
CA ASP A 68 -3.63 16.24 9.96
C ASP A 68 -2.68 17.06 9.07
N ASN A 69 -1.53 16.50 8.69
CA ASN A 69 -0.53 17.18 7.84
C ASN A 69 -0.71 16.91 6.34
N PHE A 70 -1.16 15.70 5.96
CA PHE A 70 -1.14 15.25 4.56
C PHE A 70 -2.45 14.64 4.08
N ARG A 71 -3.47 14.53 4.95
CA ARG A 71 -4.73 13.83 4.67
C ARG A 71 -4.53 12.37 4.24
N LEU A 72 -3.49 11.73 4.77
CA LEU A 72 -3.17 10.33 4.51
C LEU A 72 -3.82 9.45 5.57
N GLU A 73 -4.68 8.52 5.15
CA GLU A 73 -5.45 7.68 6.07
C GLU A 73 -5.59 6.23 5.56
N GLY A 74 -6.03 5.34 6.45
CA GLY A 74 -6.45 3.98 6.13
C GLY A 74 -5.38 3.13 5.44
N SER A 75 -5.82 2.29 4.49
CA SER A 75 -4.96 1.33 3.79
C SER A 75 -3.80 2.00 3.06
N TYR A 76 -4.03 3.17 2.46
CA TYR A 76 -3.02 3.89 1.70
C TYR A 76 -1.83 4.30 2.58
N LEU A 77 -2.09 4.86 3.77
CA LEU A 77 -1.05 5.20 4.75
C LEU A 77 -0.22 3.96 5.16
N HIS A 78 -0.89 2.84 5.43
CA HIS A 78 -0.19 1.61 5.78
C HIS A 78 0.61 1.00 4.61
N HIS A 79 0.14 1.15 3.37
CA HIS A 79 0.89 0.76 2.18
C HIS A 79 2.13 1.63 2.01
N LEU A 80 2.02 2.96 2.19
CA LEU A 80 3.14 3.90 2.19
C LEU A 80 4.18 3.49 3.25
N HIS A 81 3.74 3.18 4.46
CA HIS A 81 4.62 2.71 5.52
C HIS A 81 5.34 1.40 5.15
N LYS A 82 4.65 0.41 4.59
CA LYS A 82 5.27 -0.87 4.14
C LYS A 82 6.33 -0.64 3.07
N VAL A 83 6.02 0.18 2.06
CA VAL A 83 6.98 0.53 0.99
C VAL A 83 8.18 1.30 1.56
N GLY A 84 7.93 2.27 2.44
CA GLY A 84 8.98 3.04 3.09
C GLY A 84 9.92 2.16 3.91
N LYS A 85 9.38 1.26 4.75
CA LYS A 85 10.19 0.30 5.52
C LYS A 85 11.05 -0.58 4.63
N MET A 86 10.50 -1.09 3.53
CA MET A 86 11.25 -1.90 2.57
C MET A 86 12.43 -1.12 1.99
N LEU A 87 12.20 0.12 1.52
CA LEU A 87 13.24 0.97 0.94
C LEU A 87 14.31 1.37 1.98
N ILE A 88 13.91 1.66 3.21
CA ILE A 88 14.83 1.97 4.31
C ILE A 88 15.70 0.75 4.66
N GLY A 89 15.09 -0.43 4.77
CA GLY A 89 15.79 -1.68 5.12
C GLY A 89 16.86 -2.06 4.08
N LEU A 90 16.65 -1.73 2.80
CA LEU A 90 17.69 -1.83 1.78
C LEU A 90 18.90 -0.95 2.13
N ARG A 91 18.69 0.30 2.56
CA ARG A 91 19.79 1.20 2.93
C ARG A 91 20.48 0.81 4.24
N GLU A 92 19.77 0.26 5.22
CA GLU A 92 20.34 -0.13 6.52
C GLU A 92 21.26 -1.36 6.44
N CYS A 93 21.10 -2.20 5.41
CA CYS A 93 22.06 -3.26 5.09
C CYS A 93 23.49 -2.75 4.84
N LEU A 94 23.70 -1.44 4.70
CA LEU A 94 25.00 -0.76 4.55
C LEU A 94 25.69 -0.42 5.88
N GLY A 95 24.96 -0.47 7.00
CA GLY A 95 25.49 -0.12 8.33
C GLY A 95 26.31 -1.21 9.00
N ASP A 96 26.27 -2.44 8.48
CA ASP A 96 27.13 -3.55 8.92
C ASP A 96 28.55 -3.32 8.43
N THR A 97 29.44 -2.97 9.36
CA THR A 97 30.88 -2.71 9.15
C THR A 97 31.68 -3.90 8.60
N GLN A 98 31.04 -5.04 8.36
CA GLN A 98 31.64 -6.25 7.79
C GLN A 98 31.36 -6.48 6.30
N LYS A 99 30.55 -5.65 5.62
CA LYS A 99 30.24 -5.84 4.19
C LYS A 99 31.24 -5.14 3.27
N SER A 100 31.58 -5.81 2.17
CA SER A 100 32.50 -5.27 1.15
C SER A 100 31.91 -4.05 0.43
N ALA A 101 32.77 -3.18 -0.10
CA ALA A 101 32.36 -1.99 -0.87
C ALA A 101 31.46 -2.34 -2.08
N GLU A 102 31.63 -3.53 -2.65
CA GLU A 102 30.82 -4.05 -3.75
C GLU A 102 29.39 -4.39 -3.32
N CYS A 103 29.21 -5.02 -2.16
CA CYS A 103 27.89 -5.28 -1.56
C CYS A 103 27.14 -3.96 -1.31
N CYS A 104 27.86 -2.95 -0.83
CA CYS A 104 27.30 -1.63 -0.60
C CYS A 104 26.80 -0.95 -1.89
N ASN A 105 27.62 -0.99 -2.95
CA ASN A 105 27.24 -0.42 -4.24
C ASN A 105 26.03 -1.10 -4.88
N ASN A 106 25.93 -2.43 -4.79
CA ASN A 106 24.79 -3.18 -5.31
C ASN A 106 23.49 -2.82 -4.59
N THR A 107 23.56 -2.62 -3.29
CA THR A 107 22.40 -2.24 -2.47
C THR A 107 21.92 -0.81 -2.77
N VAL A 108 22.85 0.11 -3.04
CA VAL A 108 22.51 1.47 -3.50
C VAL A 108 21.82 1.44 -4.87
N LYS A 109 22.35 0.65 -5.81
CA LYS A 109 21.72 0.50 -7.14
C LYS A 109 20.33 -0.13 -7.04
N LEU A 110 20.15 -1.12 -6.17
CA LEU A 110 18.87 -1.75 -5.89
C LEU A 110 17.85 -0.76 -5.32
N TYR A 111 18.26 0.04 -4.33
CA TYR A 111 17.45 1.12 -3.78
C TYR A 111 17.02 2.10 -4.88
N GLN A 112 17.96 2.61 -5.68
CA GLN A 112 17.67 3.59 -6.74
C GLN A 112 16.70 3.03 -7.78
N ARG A 113 16.86 1.76 -8.17
CA ARG A 113 15.97 1.09 -9.11
C ARG A 113 14.55 0.96 -8.57
N LEU A 114 14.39 0.50 -7.33
CA LEU A 114 13.07 0.38 -6.71
C LEU A 114 12.45 1.76 -6.45
N PHE A 115 13.22 2.73 -5.99
CA PHE A 115 12.75 4.10 -5.75
C PHE A 115 12.17 4.76 -7.01
N ALA A 116 12.68 4.41 -8.19
CA ALA A 116 12.18 4.87 -9.48
C ALA A 116 11.03 4.04 -10.06
N THR A 117 10.58 2.99 -9.35
CA THR A 117 9.53 2.07 -9.81
C THR A 117 8.13 2.62 -9.45
N ASP A 118 7.16 2.39 -10.33
CA ASP A 118 5.77 2.81 -10.10
C ASP A 118 5.21 2.29 -8.76
N TRP A 119 4.40 3.14 -8.11
CA TRP A 119 3.79 2.86 -6.81
C TRP A 119 3.11 1.49 -6.73
N ASP A 120 2.29 1.15 -7.73
CA ASP A 120 1.52 -0.10 -7.74
C ASP A 120 2.39 -1.36 -7.80
N LYS A 121 3.59 -1.24 -8.38
CA LYS A 121 4.59 -2.32 -8.45
C LYS A 121 5.36 -2.38 -7.14
N LEU A 122 5.74 -1.22 -6.59
CA LEU A 122 6.44 -1.11 -5.29
C LEU A 122 5.66 -1.81 -4.18
N TYR A 123 4.34 -1.55 -4.08
CA TYR A 123 3.54 -2.18 -3.03
C TYR A 123 3.51 -3.71 -3.15
N ALA A 124 3.42 -4.26 -4.37
CA ALA A 124 3.45 -5.71 -4.57
C ALA A 124 4.76 -6.34 -4.05
N VAL A 125 5.88 -5.66 -4.27
CA VAL A 125 7.21 -6.12 -3.89
C VAL A 125 7.43 -6.09 -2.37
N THR A 126 6.67 -5.29 -1.60
CA THR A 126 6.78 -5.26 -0.11
C THR A 126 6.51 -6.58 0.58
N ARG A 127 5.94 -7.56 -0.12
CA ARG A 127 5.72 -8.92 0.39
C ARG A 127 7.00 -9.77 0.41
N ILE A 128 8.01 -9.36 -0.37
CA ILE A 128 9.32 -10.02 -0.40
C ILE A 128 10.18 -9.44 0.74
N PRO A 129 10.76 -10.29 1.60
CA PRO A 129 11.71 -9.82 2.61
C PRO A 129 12.89 -9.06 1.99
N SER A 130 13.35 -7.99 2.64
CA SER A 130 14.35 -7.07 2.08
C SER A 130 15.65 -7.78 1.67
N GLU A 131 16.05 -8.79 2.43
CA GLU A 131 17.22 -9.63 2.20
C GLU A 131 17.11 -10.50 0.93
N GLN A 132 15.89 -10.78 0.45
CA GLN A 132 15.65 -11.58 -0.75
C GLN A 132 15.43 -10.71 -2.01
N LEU A 133 15.26 -9.39 -1.85
CA LEU A 133 14.90 -8.50 -2.97
C LEU A 133 15.91 -8.52 -4.12
N ALA A 134 17.21 -8.59 -3.80
CA ALA A 134 18.25 -8.67 -4.83
C ALA A 134 18.13 -9.96 -5.68
N ALA A 135 17.89 -11.08 -5.01
CA ALA A 135 17.72 -12.38 -5.66
C ALA A 135 16.41 -12.42 -6.48
N PHE A 136 15.31 -11.93 -5.91
CA PHE A 136 14.02 -11.80 -6.59
C PHE A 136 14.13 -10.97 -7.88
N LEU A 137 14.71 -9.77 -7.82
CA LEU A 137 14.83 -8.92 -9.01
C LEU A 137 15.73 -9.50 -10.09
N SER A 138 16.71 -10.34 -9.69
CA SER A 138 17.60 -11.04 -10.63
C SER A 138 16.92 -12.24 -11.29
N HIS A 139 15.85 -12.77 -10.68
CA HIS A 139 15.05 -13.87 -11.22
C HIS A 139 13.98 -13.40 -12.22
N LEU A 140 13.70 -12.09 -12.29
CA LEU A 140 12.74 -11.54 -13.25
C LEU A 140 13.22 -11.71 -14.69
N SER A 141 12.30 -12.10 -15.58
CA SER A 141 12.58 -12.29 -17.02
C SER A 141 12.96 -11.00 -17.75
N LYS A 142 12.60 -9.83 -17.21
CA LYS A 142 12.96 -8.50 -17.72
C LYS A 142 13.05 -7.48 -16.58
N PRO A 143 13.66 -6.30 -16.80
CA PRO A 143 13.70 -5.24 -15.80
C PRO A 143 12.31 -4.88 -15.26
N ILE A 144 12.23 -4.54 -13.98
CA ILE A 144 10.94 -4.34 -13.27
C ILE A 144 10.15 -3.14 -13.81
N ASP A 145 10.83 -2.14 -14.35
CA ASP A 145 10.26 -1.00 -15.05
C ASP A 145 9.54 -1.42 -16.35
N LYS A 146 9.94 -2.55 -16.95
CA LYS A 146 9.34 -3.12 -18.18
C LYS A 146 8.23 -4.14 -17.91
N LEU A 147 8.01 -4.51 -16.65
CA LEU A 147 6.87 -5.33 -16.24
C LEU A 147 5.64 -4.45 -16.02
N THR A 148 4.48 -4.97 -16.37
CA THR A 148 3.18 -4.45 -15.94
C THR A 148 2.95 -4.77 -14.46
N ARG A 149 1.97 -4.10 -13.85
CA ARG A 149 1.55 -4.38 -12.47
C ARG A 149 1.18 -5.85 -12.26
N GLY A 150 0.45 -6.44 -13.22
CA GLY A 150 0.03 -7.85 -13.16
C GLY A 150 1.22 -8.82 -13.21
N GLU A 151 2.18 -8.57 -14.10
CA GLU A 151 3.39 -9.39 -14.21
C GLU A 151 4.25 -9.33 -12.93
N VAL A 152 4.40 -8.15 -12.30
CA VAL A 152 5.12 -8.04 -11.02
C VAL A 152 4.41 -8.82 -9.91
N ARG A 153 3.07 -8.74 -9.83
CA ARG A 153 2.29 -9.49 -8.83
C ARG A 153 2.41 -10.99 -9.02
N ALA A 154 2.37 -11.46 -10.26
CA ALA A 154 2.55 -12.88 -10.60
C ALA A 154 3.95 -13.36 -10.19
N ALA A 155 4.99 -12.61 -10.55
CA ALA A 155 6.38 -12.95 -10.18
C ALA A 155 6.59 -12.97 -8.65
N VAL A 156 6.01 -12.02 -7.91
CA VAL A 156 6.05 -12.03 -6.44
C VAL A 156 5.35 -13.25 -5.87
N ALA A 157 4.18 -13.61 -6.41
CA ALA A 157 3.46 -14.81 -5.98
C ALA A 157 4.27 -16.08 -6.26
N GLU A 158 4.91 -16.16 -7.42
CA GLU A 158 5.79 -17.27 -7.78
C GLU A 158 6.98 -17.40 -6.85
N TRP A 159 7.68 -16.30 -6.61
CA TRP A 159 8.82 -16.26 -5.70
C TRP A 159 8.49 -16.75 -4.29
N LEU A 160 7.32 -16.37 -3.77
CA LEU A 160 6.87 -16.74 -2.42
C LEU A 160 6.31 -18.17 -2.36
N GLY A 161 6.56 -19.03 -3.37
CA GLY A 161 6.00 -20.38 -3.43
C GLY A 161 4.47 -20.41 -3.54
N SER A 162 3.85 -19.24 -3.75
CA SER A 162 2.41 -19.09 -3.93
C SER A 162 1.98 -19.35 -5.38
N ALA A 163 2.93 -19.57 -6.32
CA ALA A 163 2.64 -19.99 -7.70
C ALA A 163 1.88 -21.33 -7.77
N GLY A 164 2.05 -22.21 -6.78
CA GLY A 164 1.28 -23.45 -6.63
C GLY A 164 -0.12 -23.28 -6.02
N ARG A 165 -0.47 -22.05 -5.61
CA ARG A 165 -1.85 -21.64 -5.30
C ARG A 165 -2.45 -20.80 -6.42
N ALA A 166 -2.00 -21.00 -7.66
CA ALA A 166 -2.96 -21.04 -8.76
C ALA A 166 -3.97 -22.13 -8.39
N THR A 167 -5.15 -21.70 -7.97
CA THR A 167 -6.28 -22.56 -7.69
C THR A 167 -6.41 -23.58 -8.83
N THR A 168 -6.33 -24.86 -8.50
CA THR A 168 -6.94 -25.92 -9.32
C THR A 168 -8.47 -25.83 -9.29
N GLY A 169 -9.06 -24.88 -8.55
CA GLY A 169 -10.35 -24.33 -8.88
C GLY A 169 -10.18 -23.40 -10.07
N SER A 170 -10.92 -23.64 -11.16
CA SER A 170 -11.24 -22.71 -12.25
C SER A 170 -10.75 -21.29 -11.96
N VAL A 171 -9.89 -20.72 -12.83
CA VAL A 171 -9.55 -19.28 -12.80
C VAL A 171 -10.88 -18.53 -12.68
N GLN A 172 -11.24 -18.18 -11.45
CA GLN A 172 -12.44 -17.44 -11.19
C GLN A 172 -12.06 -16.06 -11.70
N PRO A 173 -12.71 -15.57 -12.77
CA PRO A 173 -12.36 -14.26 -13.31
C PRO A 173 -12.37 -13.27 -12.14
N GLU A 174 -11.37 -12.40 -12.07
CA GLU A 174 -11.40 -11.26 -11.16
C GLU A 174 -12.81 -10.69 -11.21
N LEU A 175 -13.51 -10.65 -10.07
CA LEU A 175 -14.87 -10.13 -10.02
C LEU A 175 -14.82 -8.69 -10.54
N PRO A 176 -15.32 -8.39 -11.75
CA PRO A 176 -15.07 -7.10 -12.38
C PRO A 176 -15.66 -5.98 -11.50
N GLY A 177 -14.80 -5.05 -11.08
CA GLY A 177 -15.20 -3.95 -10.20
C GLY A 177 -15.21 -4.26 -8.71
N PHE A 178 -14.77 -5.44 -8.26
CA PHE A 178 -14.72 -5.79 -6.83
C PHE A 178 -13.84 -4.84 -6.01
N ASP A 179 -12.63 -4.51 -6.49
CA ASP A 179 -11.76 -3.52 -5.84
C ASP A 179 -12.45 -2.17 -5.68
N ARG A 180 -13.17 -1.72 -6.72
CA ARG A 180 -13.92 -0.46 -6.70
C ARG A 180 -15.12 -0.53 -5.75
N ALA A 181 -15.80 -1.67 -5.68
CA ALA A 181 -16.92 -1.89 -4.76
C ALA A 181 -16.43 -1.89 -3.31
N LEU A 182 -15.30 -2.54 -3.02
CA LEU A 182 -14.69 -2.56 -1.69
C LEU A 182 -14.23 -1.16 -1.28
N ASP A 183 -13.57 -0.43 -2.18
CA ASP A 183 -13.20 0.97 -1.95
C ASP A 183 -14.43 1.87 -1.70
N THR A 184 -15.55 1.58 -2.37
CA THR A 184 -16.80 2.31 -2.14
C THR A 184 -17.32 2.04 -0.74
N VAL A 185 -17.41 0.77 -0.33
CA VAL A 185 -17.90 0.38 0.99
C VAL A 185 -17.02 0.95 2.11
N VAL A 186 -15.68 0.94 1.95
CA VAL A 186 -14.74 1.49 2.94
C VAL A 186 -14.87 3.01 3.10
N ARG A 187 -15.32 3.72 2.06
CA ARG A 187 -15.50 5.18 2.09
C ARG A 187 -16.88 5.61 2.58
N LEU A 188 -17.81 4.68 2.78
CA LEU A 188 -19.13 5.01 3.29
C LEU A 188 -19.02 5.41 4.77
N ASP A 189 -19.71 6.49 5.11
CA ASP A 189 -19.91 6.91 6.47
C ASP A 189 -20.73 5.84 7.23
N PRO A 190 -20.25 5.34 8.40
CA PRO A 190 -20.99 4.38 9.21
C PRO A 190 -22.43 4.81 9.54
N GLU A 191 -22.68 6.10 9.77
CA GLU A 191 -24.03 6.60 10.06
C GLU A 191 -24.93 6.50 8.82
N ALA A 192 -24.39 6.79 7.64
CA ALA A 192 -25.10 6.64 6.37
C ALA A 192 -25.39 5.16 6.04
N LEU A 193 -24.51 4.23 6.43
CA LEU A 193 -24.71 2.78 6.28
C LEU A 193 -25.88 2.29 7.13
N VAL A 194 -25.95 2.72 8.39
CA VAL A 194 -27.09 2.39 9.28
C VAL A 194 -28.39 2.98 8.72
N ALA A 195 -28.38 4.23 8.25
CA ALA A 195 -29.54 4.87 7.66
C ALA A 195 -30.00 4.22 6.34
N ALA A 196 -29.08 3.60 5.58
CA ALA A 196 -29.39 2.90 4.34
C ALA A 196 -30.09 1.55 4.57
N VAL A 197 -29.91 0.94 5.74
CA VAL A 197 -30.64 -0.25 6.19
C VAL A 197 -32.00 0.20 6.76
N ASN A 198 -32.91 0.55 5.86
CA ASN A 198 -34.19 1.17 6.20
C ASN A 198 -35.42 0.25 6.01
N ASP A 199 -35.19 -0.99 5.61
CA ASP A 199 -36.23 -2.01 5.46
C ASP A 199 -35.64 -3.42 5.71
N ASP A 200 -36.53 -4.37 5.99
CA ASP A 200 -36.16 -5.74 6.36
C ASP A 200 -35.40 -6.47 5.24
N ASP A 201 -35.74 -6.19 3.98
CA ASP A 201 -35.11 -6.83 2.82
C ASP A 201 -33.66 -6.37 2.65
N LYS A 202 -33.39 -5.07 2.81
CA LYS A 202 -32.04 -4.50 2.81
C LYS A 202 -31.25 -4.91 4.03
N ALA A 203 -31.88 -5.03 5.20
CA ALA A 203 -31.20 -5.57 6.38
C ALA A 203 -30.72 -7.00 6.14
N ALA A 204 -31.61 -7.86 5.64
CA ALA A 204 -31.29 -9.25 5.32
C ALA A 204 -30.25 -9.37 4.19
N GLN A 205 -30.32 -8.52 3.16
CA GLN A 205 -29.34 -8.48 2.08
C GLN A 205 -27.97 -8.02 2.56
N SER A 206 -27.93 -6.95 3.37
CA SER A 206 -26.70 -6.40 3.94
C SER A 206 -26.01 -7.41 4.84
N LEU A 207 -26.76 -8.12 5.68
CA LEU A 207 -26.23 -9.17 6.53
C LEU A 207 -25.62 -10.32 5.73
N ARG A 208 -26.32 -10.82 4.70
CA ARG A 208 -25.79 -11.90 3.83
C ARG A 208 -24.52 -11.47 3.10
N ALA A 209 -24.49 -10.25 2.56
CA ALA A 209 -23.33 -9.71 1.87
C ALA A 209 -22.14 -9.53 2.84
N GLY A 210 -22.38 -8.94 4.00
CA GLY A 210 -21.37 -8.73 5.05
C GLY A 210 -20.78 -10.04 5.57
N MET A 211 -21.62 -11.04 5.85
CA MET A 211 -21.17 -12.39 6.25
C MET A 211 -20.36 -13.07 5.15
N GLY A 212 -20.76 -12.92 3.88
CA GLY A 212 -20.01 -13.46 2.74
C GLY A 212 -18.61 -12.84 2.61
N LEU A 213 -18.52 -11.51 2.74
CA LEU A 213 -17.25 -10.77 2.69
C LEU A 213 -16.34 -11.13 3.88
N LEU A 214 -16.90 -11.14 5.10
CA LEU A 214 -16.17 -11.53 6.31
C LEU A 214 -15.67 -12.98 6.21
N GLY A 215 -16.54 -13.90 5.79
CA GLY A 215 -16.20 -15.31 5.61
C GLY A 215 -15.08 -15.50 4.59
N ALA A 216 -15.12 -14.77 3.47
CA ALA A 216 -14.07 -14.79 2.47
C ALA A 216 -12.73 -14.26 3.01
N ALA A 217 -12.74 -13.18 3.78
CA ALA A 217 -11.54 -12.60 4.39
C ALA A 217 -10.92 -13.54 5.44
N LEU A 218 -11.74 -14.13 6.32
CA LEU A 218 -11.27 -15.10 7.32
C LEU A 218 -10.77 -16.39 6.67
N GLU A 219 -11.44 -16.86 5.63
CA GLU A 219 -11.01 -18.04 4.88
C GLU A 219 -9.67 -17.82 4.17
N PHE A 220 -9.47 -16.62 3.62
CA PHE A 220 -8.17 -16.21 3.10
C PHE A 220 -7.07 -16.30 4.16
N GLU A 221 -7.29 -15.70 5.34
CA GLU A 221 -6.31 -15.70 6.44
C GLU A 221 -6.02 -17.10 6.99
N LYS A 222 -7.06 -17.92 7.20
CA LYS A 222 -6.91 -19.33 7.64
C LYS A 222 -6.11 -20.17 6.66
N ARG A 223 -6.22 -19.88 5.37
CA ARG A 223 -5.47 -20.60 4.33
C ARG A 223 -4.03 -20.15 4.25
N ARG A 224 -3.62 -19.00 4.78
CA ARG A 224 -2.22 -18.53 4.67
C ARG A 224 -1.25 -19.49 5.36
N GLU A 225 -0.06 -19.61 4.79
CA GLU A 225 1.01 -20.49 5.31
C GLU A 225 1.52 -20.00 6.68
N CYS A 226 1.51 -18.69 6.89
CA CYS A 226 1.63 -18.06 8.20
C CYS A 226 0.39 -17.17 8.42
N PRO A 227 -0.65 -17.67 9.10
CA PRO A 227 -1.85 -16.90 9.41
C PRO A 227 -1.50 -15.66 10.22
N ASP A 228 -2.15 -14.53 9.93
CA ASP A 228 -2.05 -13.33 10.75
C ASP A 228 -2.86 -13.55 12.05
N VAL A 229 -2.21 -14.20 13.02
CA VAL A 229 -2.83 -14.56 14.30
C VAL A 229 -3.41 -13.33 15.03
N PRO A 230 -2.73 -12.16 15.09
CA PRO A 230 -3.33 -10.95 15.64
C PRO A 230 -4.63 -10.54 14.94
N THR A 231 -4.67 -10.58 13.60
CA THR A 231 -5.88 -10.24 12.84
C THR A 231 -7.02 -11.23 13.11
N LEU A 232 -6.72 -12.53 13.16
CA LEU A 232 -7.71 -13.56 13.49
C LEU A 232 -8.20 -13.44 14.94
N GLN A 233 -7.33 -13.07 15.88
CA GLN A 233 -7.69 -12.81 17.28
C GLN A 233 -8.57 -11.56 17.41
N ALA A 234 -8.25 -10.48 16.70
CA ALA A 234 -9.05 -9.27 16.68
C ALA A 234 -10.44 -9.54 16.08
N ALA A 235 -10.51 -10.26 14.95
CA ALA A 235 -11.78 -10.65 14.34
C ALA A 235 -12.61 -11.56 15.27
N LYS A 236 -11.96 -12.52 15.95
CA LYS A 236 -12.61 -13.37 16.95
C LYS A 236 -13.18 -12.54 18.10
N ALA A 237 -12.41 -11.61 18.66
CA ALA A 237 -12.83 -10.78 19.78
C ALA A 237 -14.03 -9.90 19.40
N ALA A 238 -13.99 -9.27 18.22
CA ALA A 238 -15.11 -8.46 17.71
C ALA A 238 -16.38 -9.31 17.55
N LEU A 239 -16.27 -10.50 16.96
CA LEU A 239 -17.43 -11.38 16.79
C LEU A 239 -18.03 -11.87 18.11
N LEU A 240 -17.19 -12.16 19.12
CA LEU A 240 -17.68 -12.53 20.44
C LEU A 240 -18.40 -11.37 21.14
N SER A 241 -17.86 -10.16 21.03
CA SER A 241 -18.51 -8.94 21.56
C SER A 241 -19.89 -8.71 20.92
N GLU A 242 -19.99 -8.86 19.60
CA GLU A 242 -21.26 -8.71 18.88
C GLU A 242 -22.27 -9.81 19.24
N ILE A 243 -21.80 -11.04 19.49
CA ILE A 243 -22.66 -12.12 20.00
C ILE A 243 -23.26 -11.72 21.35
N ASP A 244 -22.46 -11.20 22.28
CA ASP A 244 -22.94 -10.76 23.59
C ASP A 244 -24.02 -9.66 23.47
N GLU A 245 -23.84 -8.72 22.53
CA GLU A 245 -24.83 -7.66 22.26
C GLU A 245 -26.12 -8.20 21.63
N ILE A 246 -26.01 -9.11 20.66
CA ILE A 246 -27.16 -9.78 20.05
C ILE A 246 -27.92 -10.60 21.10
N GLU A 247 -27.22 -11.35 21.95
CA GLU A 247 -27.83 -12.12 23.04
C GLU A 247 -28.56 -11.22 24.02
N ALA A 248 -28.00 -10.06 24.37
CA ALA A 248 -28.66 -9.07 25.22
C ALA A 248 -29.94 -8.52 24.58
N VAL A 249 -30.02 -8.40 23.26
CA VAL A 249 -31.24 -8.01 22.53
C VAL A 249 -32.25 -9.16 22.49
N ILE A 250 -31.81 -10.39 22.21
CA ILE A 250 -32.68 -11.58 22.22
C ILE A 250 -33.30 -11.77 23.60
N ALA A 251 -32.52 -11.64 24.67
CA ALA A 251 -32.99 -11.76 26.05
C ALA A 251 -34.01 -10.68 26.46
N LYS A 252 -34.04 -9.53 25.78
CA LYS A 252 -35.07 -8.50 25.98
C LYS A 252 -36.36 -8.79 25.19
N ALA A 253 -36.29 -9.63 24.17
CA ALA A 253 -37.39 -9.96 23.28
C ALA A 253 -38.08 -11.29 23.63
N LEU A 254 -37.47 -12.09 24.52
CA LEU A 254 -38.02 -13.31 25.14
C LEU A 254 -38.61 -13.00 26.52
#